data_AF-A0A842N6B5-F1
#
_entry.id   AF-A0A842N6B5-F1
#
_cell.length_a   1.000
_cell.length_b   1.000
_cell.length_c   1.000
_cell.angle_alpha   90.00
_cell.angle_beta   90.00
_cell.angle_gamma   90.00
#
_symmetry.space_group_name_H-M   'P 1'
#
loop_
_entity.id
_entity.type
_entity.pdbx_description
1 polymer ?
#
loop_
_entity_poly.entity_id
_entity_poly.type
_entity_poly.pdbx_seq_one_letter_code
_entity_poly.pdbx_strand_id
1 'polypeptide(L)'
;PTVFVMILSFMYRFVFVLEDEIDRMVRAREARSFKTSWLQSVKTAGNMIGVLFLRSYERAERIYAAMRSRCYSGKIKLTRELKMDGYDISFIGFFLSLIIFIAVT
;
A
#
# COMPACT_ATOMS: atom_id res chain seq x y z
N PRO A 1 15.59 -8.11 -4.82
CA PRO A 1 15.40 -7.91 -6.28
C PRO A 1 14.53 -6.69 -6.57
N THR A 2 14.79 -5.93 -7.65
CA THR A 2 14.07 -4.68 -7.96
C THR A 2 12.57 -4.85 -8.16
N VAL A 3 12.13 -6.04 -8.58
CA VAL A 3 10.71 -6.39 -8.74
C VAL A 3 9.96 -6.37 -7.41
N PHE A 4 10.55 -6.90 -6.33
CA PHE A 4 9.91 -6.88 -5.01
C PHE A 4 9.73 -5.47 -4.48
N VAL A 5 10.76 -4.63 -4.59
CA VAL A 5 10.71 -3.22 -4.15
C VAL A 5 9.61 -2.46 -4.91
N MET A 6 9.49 -2.74 -6.20
CA MET A 6 8.44 -2.16 -7.06
C MET A 6 7.03 -2.58 -6.63
N ILE A 7 6.79 -3.88 -6.45
CA ILE A 7 5.49 -4.39 -6.01
C ILE A 7 5.13 -3.78 -4.65
N LEU A 8 6.06 -3.77 -3.69
CA LEU A 8 5.87 -3.16 -2.38
C LEU A 8 5.58 -1.66 -2.46
N SER A 9 6.30 -0.93 -3.31
CA SER A 9 6.08 0.52 -3.50
C SER A 9 4.69 0.82 -4.05
N PHE A 10 4.21 0.02 -5.01
CA PHE A 10 2.85 0.13 -5.51
C PHE A 10 1.83 -0.24 -4.44
N MET A 11 2.05 -1.34 -3.71
CA MET A 11 1.17 -1.77 -2.63
C MET A 11 1.01 -0.66 -1.58
N TYR A 12 2.11 -0.08 -1.11
CA TYR A 12 2.08 1.02 -0.15
C TYR A 12 1.34 2.25 -0.70
N ARG A 13 1.55 2.61 -1.97
CA ARG A 13 0.84 3.75 -2.57
C ARG A 13 -0.66 3.49 -2.74
N PHE A 14 -1.04 2.26 -3.09
CA PHE A 14 -2.43 1.93 -3.41
C PHE A 14 -3.25 1.47 -2.21
N VAL A 15 -2.64 1.08 -1.08
CA VAL A 15 -3.41 0.67 0.11
C VAL A 15 -4.33 1.79 0.59
N PHE A 16 -3.83 3.03 0.68
CA PHE A 16 -4.62 4.20 1.07
C PHE A 16 -5.75 4.51 0.08
N VAL A 17 -5.49 4.28 -1.21
CA VAL A 17 -6.48 4.50 -2.27
C VAL A 17 -7.60 3.45 -2.20
N LEU A 18 -7.26 2.20 -1.86
CA LEU A 18 -8.23 1.12 -1.70
C LEU A 18 -9.04 1.32 -0.42
N GLU A 19 -8.40 1.77 0.66
CA GLU A 19 -9.05 2.14 1.91
C GLU A 19 -10.13 3.22 1.68
N ASP A 20 -9.80 4.31 1.01
CA ASP A 20 -10.76 5.36 0.65
C ASP A 20 -11.96 4.83 -0.16
N GLU A 21 -11.70 3.89 -1.09
CA GLU A 21 -12.74 3.30 -1.93
C GLU A 21 -13.64 2.36 -1.12
N ILE A 22 -13.06 1.58 -0.21
CA ILE A 22 -13.80 0.72 0.74
C ILE A 22 -14.69 1.58 1.62
N ASP A 23 -14.16 2.64 2.22
CA ASP A 23 -14.90 3.56 3.09
C ASP A 23 -16.11 4.17 2.38
N ARG A 24 -15.94 4.55 1.12
CA ARG A 24 -17.05 5.05 0.29
C ARG A 24 -18.11 3.98 0.06
N MET A 25 -17.72 2.74 -0.22
CA MET A 25 -18.65 1.63 -0.41
C MET A 25 -19.39 1.30 0.89
N VAL A 26 -18.70 1.32 2.03
CA VAL A 26 -19.28 1.07 3.36
C VAL A 26 -20.32 2.15 3.70
N ARG A 27 -19.98 3.44 3.54
CA ARG A 27 -20.93 4.55 3.78
C ARG A 27 -22.14 4.46 2.85
N ALA A 28 -21.94 4.12 1.58
CA ALA A 28 -23.04 3.94 0.62
C ALA A 28 -23.94 2.74 0.99
N ARG A 29 -23.37 1.67 1.54
CA ARG A 29 -24.14 0.53 2.06
C ARG A 29 -24.96 0.93 3.29
N GLU A 30 -24.36 1.62 4.26
CA GLU A 30 -25.03 2.09 5.47
C GLU A 30 -26.19 3.05 5.15
N ALA A 31 -25.99 3.96 4.19
CA ALA A 31 -27.04 4.87 3.73
C ALA A 31 -28.24 4.15 3.09
N ARG A 32 -28.04 2.96 2.51
CA ARG A 32 -29.10 2.18 1.85
C ARG A 32 -29.79 1.17 2.77
N SER A 33 -29.13 0.72 3.83
CA SER A 33 -29.62 -0.40 4.64
C SER A 33 -29.26 -0.25 6.11
N PHE A 34 -30.28 0.01 6.94
CA PHE A 34 -30.14 0.27 8.39
C PHE A 34 -30.28 -0.99 9.26
N LYS A 35 -30.96 -2.05 8.77
CA LYS A 35 -31.13 -3.33 9.47
C LYS A 35 -30.93 -4.50 8.49
N THR A 36 -29.85 -5.25 8.67
CA THR A 36 -29.51 -6.38 7.80
C THR A 36 -29.16 -7.60 8.66
N SER A 37 -29.77 -8.75 8.35
CA SER A 37 -29.41 -10.02 8.99
C SER A 37 -27.95 -10.37 8.71
N TRP A 38 -27.27 -11.04 9.65
CA TRP A 38 -25.86 -11.44 9.52
C TRP A 38 -25.54 -12.09 8.16
N LEU A 39 -26.41 -12.99 7.69
CA LEU A 39 -26.26 -13.69 6.40
C LEU A 39 -26.25 -12.72 5.20
N GLN A 40 -27.15 -11.74 5.19
CA GLN A 40 -27.20 -10.72 4.14
C GLN A 40 -26.01 -9.77 4.22
N SER A 41 -25.50 -9.51 5.43
CA SER A 41 -24.33 -8.67 5.65
C SER A 41 -23.05 -9.28 5.06
N VAL A 42 -22.86 -10.59 5.25
CA VAL A 42 -21.75 -11.34 4.65
C VAL A 42 -21.87 -11.37 3.12
N LYS A 43 -23.07 -11.64 2.59
CA LYS A 43 -23.31 -11.62 1.14
C LYS A 43 -22.97 -10.26 0.51
N THR A 44 -23.38 -9.17 1.18
CA THR A 44 -23.10 -7.80 0.70
C THR A 44 -21.60 -7.49 0.78
N ALA A 45 -20.91 -7.93 1.84
CA ALA A 45 -19.46 -7.80 1.94
C ALA A 45 -18.73 -8.52 0.80
N GLY A 46 -19.13 -9.75 0.47
CA GLY A 46 -18.58 -10.49 -0.68
C GLY A 46 -18.77 -9.75 -2.00
N ASN A 47 -19.95 -9.18 -2.23
CA ASN A 47 -20.22 -8.36 -3.42
C ASN A 47 -19.33 -7.10 -3.48
N MET A 48 -19.16 -6.40 -2.35
CA MET A 48 -18.28 -5.24 -2.28
C MET A 48 -16.83 -5.60 -2.60
N ILE A 49 -16.33 -6.71 -2.05
CA ILE A 49 -14.98 -7.22 -2.33
C ILE A 49 -14.83 -7.53 -3.83
N GLY A 50 -15.80 -8.21 -4.44
CA GLY A 50 -15.78 -8.52 -5.87
C GLY A 50 -15.73 -7.27 -6.75
N VAL A 51 -16.55 -6.27 -6.44
CA VAL A 51 -16.54 -4.98 -7.16
C VAL A 51 -15.22 -4.24 -6.97
N LEU A 52 -14.70 -4.20 -5.75
CA LEU A 52 -13.42 -3.56 -5.45
C LEU A 52 -12.26 -4.25 -6.19
N PHE A 53 -12.26 -5.58 -6.25
CA PHE A 53 -11.28 -6.35 -7.00
C PHE A 53 -11.30 -6.00 -8.49
N LEU A 54 -12.47 -6.00 -9.12
CA LEU A 54 -12.59 -5.67 -10.54
C LEU A 54 -12.14 -4.22 -10.83
N ARG A 55 -12.58 -3.26 -10.01
CA ARG A 55 -12.19 -1.84 -10.15
C ARG A 55 -10.68 -1.63 -9.98
N SER A 56 -10.08 -2.31 -9.00
CA SER A 56 -8.64 -2.19 -8.74
C SER A 56 -7.81 -2.85 -9.85
N TYR A 57 -8.27 -3.97 -10.40
CA TYR A 57 -7.67 -4.62 -11.56
C TYR A 57 -7.71 -3.74 -12.82
N GLU A 58 -8.88 -3.22 -13.20
CA GLU A 58 -9.01 -2.31 -14.35
C GLU A 58 -8.14 -1.05 -14.17
N ARG A 59 -8.06 -0.54 -12.94
CA ARG A 59 -7.20 0.60 -12.62
C ARG A 59 -5.73 0.24 -12.79
N ALA A 60 -5.30 -0.95 -12.37
CA ALA A 60 -3.93 -1.41 -12.54
C ALA A 60 -3.55 -1.49 -14.03
N GLU A 61 -4.43 -2.02 -14.87
CA GLU A 61 -4.25 -2.07 -16.33
C GLU A 61 -4.12 -0.66 -16.94
N ARG A 62 -5.00 0.27 -16.56
CA ARG A 62 -4.89 1.68 -17.01
C ARG A 62 -3.57 2.33 -16.60
N ILE A 63 -3.12 2.05 -15.38
CA ILE A 63 -1.86 2.59 -14.85
C ILE A 63 -0.67 1.98 -15.59
N TYR A 64 -0.70 0.67 -15.85
CA TYR A 64 0.34 -0.01 -16.61
C TYR A 64 0.43 0.51 -18.05
N ALA A 65 -0.70 0.70 -18.72
CA ALA A 65 -0.76 1.31 -20.05
C ALA A 65 -0.18 2.73 -20.05
N ALA A 66 -0.50 3.54 -19.03
CA ALA A 66 0.07 4.88 -18.87
C ALA A 66 1.59 4.84 -18.62
N MET A 67 2.09 3.85 -17.86
CA MET A 67 3.52 3.65 -17.66
C MET A 67 4.21 3.31 -18.98
N ARG A 68 3.67 2.35 -19.73
CA ARG A 68 4.18 1.98 -21.07
C ARG A 68 4.28 3.20 -22.00
N SER A 69 3.26 4.07 -21.97
CA SER A 69 3.22 5.30 -22.77
C SER A 69 4.30 6.32 -22.37
N ARG A 70 4.80 6.28 -21.13
CA ARG A 70 5.89 7.14 -20.61
C ARG A 70 7.27 6.47 -20.67
N CYS A 71 7.46 5.55 -21.62
CA CYS A 71 8.72 4.83 -21.83
C CYS A 71 9.15 3.95 -20.64
N TYR A 72 8.20 3.30 -19.97
CA TYR A 72 8.51 2.38 -18.90
C TYR A 72 9.25 1.12 -19.39
N SER A 73 10.50 0.93 -18.94
CA SER A 73 11.40 -0.16 -19.33
C SER A 73 11.44 -1.34 -18.34
N GLY A 74 10.46 -1.44 -17.44
CA GLY A 74 10.41 -2.50 -16.41
C GLY A 74 11.23 -2.19 -15.15
N LYS A 75 11.79 -0.98 -15.04
CA LYS A 75 12.48 -0.49 -13.83
C LYS A 75 11.84 0.81 -13.37
N ILE A 76 11.52 0.89 -12.08
CA ILE A 76 11.13 2.16 -11.44
C ILE A 76 12.39 2.93 -11.11
N LYS A 77 12.46 4.18 -11.57
CA LYS A 77 13.48 5.15 -11.16
C LYS A 77 13.00 5.84 -9.89
N LEU A 78 13.78 5.77 -8.83
CA LEU A 78 13.55 6.54 -7.61
C LEU A 78 13.87 8.01 -7.92
N THR A 79 12.96 8.93 -7.58
CA THR A 79 13.18 10.37 -7.77
C THR A 79 14.25 10.92 -6.81
N ARG A 80 14.44 10.27 -5.66
CA ARG A 80 15.47 10.62 -4.67
C ARG A 80 16.35 9.40 -4.43
N GLU A 81 17.64 9.57 -4.65
CA GLU A 81 18.63 8.59 -4.19
C GLU A 81 18.68 8.62 -2.67
N LEU A 82 18.58 7.44 -2.05
CA LEU A 82 18.77 7.28 -0.62
C LEU A 82 20.24 7.56 -0.33
N LYS A 83 20.55 8.77 0.15
CA LYS A 83 21.88 9.15 0.63
C LYS A 83 21.89 9.00 2.15
N MET A 84 22.98 8.44 2.68
CA MET A 84 23.22 8.42 4.12
C MET A 84 23.33 9.85 4.60
N ASP A 85 22.45 10.22 5.53
CA ASP A 85 22.49 11.53 6.17
C ASP A 85 23.36 11.47 7.44
N GLY A 86 23.85 12.61 7.92
CA GLY A 86 24.67 12.66 9.15
C GLY A 86 23.94 12.11 10.37
N TYR A 87 22.61 12.20 10.37
CA TYR A 87 21.73 11.61 11.37
C TYR A 87 21.84 10.08 11.43
N ASP A 88 22.02 9.40 10.28
CA ASP A 88 22.15 7.93 10.24
C ASP A 88 23.39 7.47 11.01
N ILE A 89 24.50 8.21 10.89
CA ILE A 89 25.76 7.88 11.55
C ILE A 89 25.63 8.07 13.06
N SER A 90 25.03 9.19 13.50
CA SER A 90 24.80 9.45 14.93
C SER A 90 23.88 8.40 15.56
N PHE A 91 22.85 7.96 14.82
CA PHE A 91 21.93 6.92 15.25
C PHE A 91 22.62 5.55 15.38
N ILE A 92 23.44 5.16 14.39
CA ILE A 92 24.22 3.91 14.43
C ILE A 92 25.20 3.91 15.61
N GLY A 93 25.90 5.02 15.83
CA GLY A 93 26.84 5.14 16.95
C GLY A 93 26.16 4.99 18.31
N PHE A 94 25.02 5.66 18.50
CA PHE A 94 24.21 5.51 19.71
C PHE A 94 23.75 4.06 19.91
N PHE A 95 23.20 3.43 18.88
CA PHE A 95 22.67 2.08 18.97
C PHE A 95 23.76 1.04 19.28
N LEU A 96 24.94 1.16 18.67
CA LEU A 96 26.09 0.30 18.97
C LEU A 96 26.58 0.48 20.40
N SER A 97 26.66 1.72 20.88
CA SER A 97 27.06 1.99 22.27
C SER A 97 26.10 1.36 23.28
N LEU A 98 24.79 1.41 22.99
CA LEU A 98 23.75 0.84 23.82
C LEU A 98 23.79 -0.70 23.83
N ILE A 99 24.01 -1.33 22.66
CA ILE A 99 24.21 -2.80 22.59
C ILE A 99 25.43 -3.25 23.39
N ILE A 100 26.55 -2.54 23.27
CA ILE A 100 27.78 -2.87 24.01
C ILE A 100 27.55 -2.73 25.51
N PHE A 101 26.87 -1.66 25.95
CA PHE A 101 26.55 -1.46 27.35
C PHE A 101 25.68 -2.60 27.92
N ILE A 102 24.65 -3.03 27.17
CA ILE A 102 23.81 -4.17 27.56
C ILE A 102 24.59 -5.49 27.57
N ALA A 103 25.52 -5.70 26.63
CA ALA A 103 26.28 -6.95 26.55
C ALA A 103 27.39 -7.07 27.61
N VAL A 104 27.87 -5.93 28.14
CA VAL A 104 28.89 -5.85 29.20
C VAL A 104 28.29 -5.90 30.61
N THR A 105 27.01 -5.52 30.74
CA THR A 105 26.25 -5.58 32.01
C THR A 105 25.66 -6.97 32.22
#